data_AF-A0A5B9W4I3-F1
#
_entry.id   AF-A0A5B9W4I3-F1
#
_cell.length_a   1.000
_cell.length_b   1.000
_cell.length_c   1.000
_cell.angle_alpha   90.00
_cell.angle_beta   90.00
_cell.angle_gamma   90.00
#
_symmetry.space_group_name_H-M   'P 1'
#
loop_
_entity.id
_entity.type
_entity.pdbx_description
1 polymer ?
#
loop_
_entity_poly.entity_id
_entity_poly.type
_entity_poly.pdbx_seq_one_letter_code
_entity_poly.pdbx_strand_id
1 'polypeptide(L)'
;MELTGGQVERLCAAIVEALDEKSLEQLLYFKLGKELFKLVGRGAFKDVVFDLVRLAQREGWLEALVREAAAARPLVPEFRSLGVADAATPRDPARLVEGPVVGIQTLVGLADRHDGATLLAGLGRILGPDIDEGQKRFRLLKKYKVLHDILHFLQFQYLEPIADAVKRFRDDATAYRLLDRYIRQLRDRVADARSEADGLPTQFLEEEWIGSFSGALDDLAGGMKPGAAESSLGAALATLRSLPAEGPRINSALAVMAGQLPLSHLTEAMRQVDGALRAAQDGRADPSATKIRDGLHDLIQLEPKLGGLVREHLEWQWLDKEIGAGDLTQGATAAERVPRWARVRDRLRALCDLSPQEGWSGEIRTLVDALDAPAAGGDPADFARSFNTFRDVTTERFFSIDDELRKLSDDMLRIAAELDTLLEVLPRDDR
;
A
#
# COMPACT_ATOMS: atom_id res chain seq x y z
N MET A 1 19.61 8.85 -12.01
CA MET A 1 20.94 8.20 -12.11
C MET A 1 21.26 7.92 -13.57
N GLU A 2 22.38 8.42 -14.10
CA GLU A 2 22.87 8.08 -15.45
C GLU A 2 24.15 7.26 -15.34
N LEU A 3 24.14 6.04 -15.88
CA LEU A 3 25.32 5.19 -15.91
C LEU A 3 26.03 5.32 -17.26
N THR A 4 27.36 5.32 -17.21
CA THR A 4 28.24 5.14 -18.38
C THR A 4 28.11 3.73 -18.94
N GLY A 5 28.52 3.51 -20.21
CA GLY A 5 28.47 2.18 -20.84
C GLY A 5 29.16 1.07 -20.02
N GLY A 6 30.34 1.36 -19.46
CA GLY A 6 31.04 0.40 -18.59
C GLY A 6 30.37 0.17 -17.24
N GLN A 7 29.63 1.16 -16.71
CA GLN A 7 28.81 0.95 -15.51
C GLN A 7 27.56 0.11 -15.81
N VAL A 8 26.92 0.31 -16.98
CA VAL A 8 25.80 -0.51 -17.44
C VAL A 8 26.22 -1.97 -17.58
N GLU A 9 27.37 -2.23 -18.23
CA GLU A 9 27.90 -3.59 -18.39
C GLU A 9 28.13 -4.28 -17.05
N ARG A 10 28.78 -3.60 -16.09
CA ARG A 10 29.00 -4.14 -14.74
C ARG A 10 27.70 -4.39 -14.00
N LEU A 11 26.71 -3.50 -14.12
CA LEU A 11 25.40 -3.69 -13.49
C LEU A 11 24.67 -4.90 -14.08
N CYS A 12 24.71 -5.07 -15.41
CA CYS A 12 24.09 -6.22 -16.06
C CYS A 12 24.74 -7.53 -15.61
N ALA A 13 26.07 -7.57 -15.54
CA ALA A 13 26.80 -8.73 -15.03
C ALA A 13 26.40 -9.05 -13.58
N ALA A 14 26.33 -8.03 -12.71
CA ALA A 14 25.92 -8.19 -11.33
C ALA A 14 24.50 -8.75 -11.19
N ILE A 15 23.52 -8.23 -11.95
CA ILE A 15 22.13 -8.74 -11.92
C ILE A 15 22.08 -10.19 -12.41
N VAL A 16 22.81 -10.53 -13.49
CA VAL A 16 22.84 -11.88 -14.05
C VAL A 16 23.49 -12.89 -13.10
N GLU A 17 24.50 -12.47 -12.34
CA GLU A 17 25.12 -13.29 -11.30
C GLU A 17 24.20 -13.47 -10.09
N ALA A 18 23.49 -12.41 -9.72
CA ALA A 18 22.69 -12.35 -8.49
C ALA A 18 21.34 -13.08 -8.60
N LEU A 19 20.71 -13.04 -9.77
CA LEU A 19 19.31 -13.42 -9.97
C LEU A 19 19.19 -14.32 -11.21
N ASP A 20 18.27 -15.28 -11.15
CA ASP A 20 17.77 -15.95 -12.35
C ASP A 20 16.55 -15.20 -12.93
N GLU A 21 16.07 -15.63 -14.11
CA GLU A 21 14.92 -15.00 -14.78
C GLU A 21 13.68 -14.94 -13.88
N LYS A 22 13.40 -16.03 -13.16
CA LYS A 22 12.25 -16.13 -12.26
C LYS A 22 12.37 -15.20 -11.07
N SER A 23 13.54 -15.14 -10.43
CA SER A 23 13.79 -14.27 -9.27
C SER A 23 13.75 -12.80 -9.68
N LEU A 24 14.25 -12.46 -10.87
CA LEU A 24 14.14 -11.10 -11.41
C LEU A 24 12.68 -10.73 -11.71
N GLU A 25 11.92 -11.63 -12.33
CA GLU A 25 10.48 -11.42 -12.56
C GLU A 25 9.72 -11.20 -11.25
N GLN A 26 9.97 -12.03 -10.23
CA GLN A 26 9.38 -11.89 -8.90
C GLN A 26 9.79 -10.57 -8.22
N LEU A 27 11.06 -10.19 -8.32
CA LEU A 27 11.56 -8.92 -7.78
C LEU A 27 10.86 -7.73 -8.42
N LEU A 28 10.79 -7.67 -9.74
CA LEU A 28 10.08 -6.60 -10.43
C LEU A 28 8.61 -6.57 -10.04
N TYR A 29 7.96 -7.73 -9.96
CA TYR A 29 6.55 -7.84 -9.66
C TYR A 29 6.22 -7.40 -8.24
N PHE A 30 6.89 -7.97 -7.23
CA PHE A 30 6.59 -7.71 -5.82
C PHE A 30 7.24 -6.46 -5.27
N LYS A 31 8.43 -6.06 -5.74
CA LYS A 31 9.15 -4.91 -5.17
C LYS A 31 9.00 -3.63 -5.98
N LEU A 32 8.75 -3.73 -7.29
CA LEU A 32 8.61 -2.55 -8.18
C LEU A 32 7.24 -2.44 -8.86
N GLY A 33 6.32 -3.38 -8.64
CA GLY A 33 5.00 -3.38 -9.28
C GLY A 33 5.03 -3.59 -10.81
N LYS A 34 6.15 -4.09 -11.35
CA LYS A 34 6.44 -4.17 -12.78
C LYS A 34 6.44 -5.62 -13.27
N GLU A 35 5.97 -5.85 -14.49
CA GLU A 35 5.96 -7.20 -15.11
C GLU A 35 7.06 -7.29 -16.17
N LEU A 36 8.08 -8.13 -15.93
CA LEU A 36 9.30 -8.21 -16.75
C LEU A 36 9.00 -8.27 -18.26
N PHE A 37 8.13 -9.20 -18.67
CA PHE A 37 7.84 -9.43 -20.09
C PHE A 37 6.75 -8.54 -20.68
N LYS A 38 6.22 -7.60 -19.90
CA LYS A 38 5.49 -6.44 -20.45
C LYS A 38 6.43 -5.28 -20.76
N LEU A 39 7.60 -5.26 -20.14
CA LEU A 39 8.60 -4.21 -20.29
C LEU A 39 9.62 -4.52 -21.39
N VAL A 40 10.09 -5.77 -21.44
CA VAL A 40 11.13 -6.21 -22.38
C VAL A 40 10.74 -7.50 -23.08
N GLY A 41 11.30 -7.75 -24.26
CA GLY A 41 11.04 -8.97 -25.03
C GLY A 41 11.63 -10.21 -24.36
N ARG A 42 11.07 -11.38 -24.64
CA ARG A 42 11.67 -12.67 -24.24
C ARG A 42 12.91 -12.95 -25.08
N GLY A 43 13.95 -13.50 -24.46
CA GLY A 43 15.24 -13.77 -25.12
C GLY A 43 16.23 -14.43 -24.18
N ALA A 44 17.52 -14.39 -24.52
CA ALA A 44 18.55 -14.83 -23.59
C ALA A 44 18.55 -13.90 -22.36
N PHE A 45 18.68 -14.48 -21.16
CA PHE A 45 18.52 -13.73 -19.91
C PHE A 45 19.46 -12.50 -19.80
N LYS A 46 20.67 -12.58 -20.35
CA LYS A 46 21.60 -11.43 -20.41
C LYS A 46 21.05 -10.26 -21.24
N ASP A 47 20.40 -10.56 -22.37
CA ASP A 47 19.79 -9.55 -23.24
C ASP A 47 18.58 -8.93 -22.56
N VAL A 48 17.76 -9.75 -21.89
CA VAL A 48 16.62 -9.31 -21.08
C VAL A 48 17.07 -8.33 -19.99
N VAL A 49 18.14 -8.66 -19.26
CA VAL A 49 18.71 -7.78 -18.22
C VAL A 49 19.25 -6.48 -18.82
N PHE A 50 19.95 -6.55 -19.95
CA PHE A 50 20.49 -5.36 -20.62
C PHE A 50 19.37 -4.40 -21.06
N ASP A 51 18.34 -4.92 -21.73
CA ASP A 51 17.19 -4.14 -22.17
C ASP A 51 16.45 -3.53 -20.97
N LEU A 52 16.31 -4.28 -19.87
CA LEU A 52 15.70 -3.83 -18.64
C LEU A 52 16.48 -2.67 -18.01
N VAL A 53 17.81 -2.78 -17.90
CA VAL A 53 18.66 -1.72 -17.33
C VAL A 53 18.59 -0.45 -18.20
N ARG A 54 18.61 -0.58 -19.52
CA ARG A 54 18.47 0.56 -20.43
C ARG A 54 17.10 1.22 -20.31
N LEU A 55 16.05 0.42 -20.22
CA LEU A 55 14.69 0.90 -20.00
C LEU A 55 14.57 1.66 -18.67
N ALA A 56 15.05 1.06 -17.59
CA ALA A 56 15.02 1.65 -16.26
C ALA A 56 15.83 2.96 -16.19
N GLN A 57 16.96 3.05 -16.90
CA GLN A 57 17.72 4.29 -17.02
C GLN A 57 16.95 5.35 -17.78
N ARG A 58 16.36 4.99 -18.92
CA ARG A 58 15.58 5.90 -19.77
C ARG A 58 14.35 6.46 -19.04
N GLU A 59 13.69 5.62 -18.25
CA GLU A 59 12.49 5.99 -17.50
C GLU A 59 12.80 6.55 -16.11
N GLY A 60 14.06 6.50 -15.66
CA GLY A 60 14.55 7.11 -14.43
C GLY A 60 14.40 6.25 -13.16
N TRP A 61 13.81 5.07 -13.24
CA TRP A 61 13.63 4.17 -12.07
C TRP A 61 14.78 3.17 -11.87
N LEU A 62 15.93 3.37 -12.54
CA LEU A 62 17.11 2.51 -12.37
C LEU A 62 17.60 2.44 -10.92
N GLU A 63 17.49 3.54 -10.15
CA GLU A 63 17.87 3.53 -8.73
C GLU A 63 17.03 2.55 -7.93
N ALA A 64 15.70 2.56 -8.10
CA ALA A 64 14.80 1.58 -7.49
C ALA A 64 15.18 0.15 -7.89
N LEU A 65 15.48 -0.12 -9.18
CA LEU A 65 15.92 -1.45 -9.62
C LEU A 65 17.18 -1.91 -8.89
N VAL A 66 18.21 -1.07 -8.83
CA VAL A 66 19.48 -1.44 -8.18
C VAL A 66 19.27 -1.63 -6.68
N ARG A 67 18.48 -0.78 -6.03
CA ARG A 67 18.12 -0.93 -4.61
C ARG A 67 17.48 -2.26 -4.31
N GLU A 68 16.39 -2.60 -5.00
CA GLU A 68 15.67 -3.84 -4.69
C GLU A 68 16.51 -5.07 -5.04
N ALA A 69 17.33 -5.02 -6.10
CA ALA A 69 18.28 -6.08 -6.44
C ALA A 69 19.36 -6.26 -5.35
N ALA A 70 19.91 -5.16 -4.83
CA ALA A 70 20.89 -5.18 -3.76
C ALA A 70 20.29 -5.71 -2.45
N ALA A 71 19.06 -5.32 -2.11
CA ALA A 71 18.35 -5.82 -0.92
C ALA A 71 18.07 -7.33 -1.01
N ALA A 72 17.68 -7.81 -2.20
CA ALA A 72 17.46 -9.23 -2.44
C ALA A 72 18.77 -10.05 -2.47
N ARG A 73 19.90 -9.44 -2.85
CA ARG A 73 21.20 -10.12 -3.02
C ARG A 73 22.36 -9.29 -2.44
N PRO A 74 22.42 -9.14 -1.12
CA PRO A 74 23.34 -8.22 -0.43
C PRO A 74 24.82 -8.62 -0.50
N LEU A 75 25.10 -9.85 -0.91
CA LEU A 75 26.44 -10.41 -1.01
C LEU A 75 27.16 -10.09 -2.33
N VAL A 76 26.46 -9.54 -3.34
CA VAL A 76 27.05 -9.18 -4.63
C VAL A 76 27.72 -7.80 -4.51
N PRO A 77 29.06 -7.71 -4.47
CA PRO A 77 29.78 -6.46 -4.14
C PRO A 77 29.56 -5.34 -5.16
N GLU A 78 29.26 -5.69 -6.41
CA GLU A 78 29.07 -4.79 -7.54
C GLU A 78 27.93 -3.79 -7.30
N PHE A 79 26.86 -4.18 -6.59
CA PHE A 79 25.79 -3.25 -6.25
C PHE A 79 26.26 -2.11 -5.34
N ARG A 80 27.24 -2.36 -4.48
CA ARG A 80 27.83 -1.33 -3.59
C ARG A 80 28.81 -0.43 -4.34
N SER A 81 29.58 -1.00 -5.27
CA SER A 81 30.65 -0.28 -5.97
C SER A 81 30.13 0.69 -7.05
N LEU A 82 28.89 0.53 -7.51
CA LEU A 82 28.24 1.43 -8.46
C LEU A 82 27.85 2.80 -7.86
N GLY A 83 28.32 3.13 -6.65
CA GLY A 83 27.99 4.38 -5.96
C GLY A 83 26.57 4.39 -5.40
N VAL A 84 25.90 3.25 -5.43
CA VAL A 84 24.55 3.06 -4.89
C VAL A 84 24.64 2.61 -3.43
N ALA A 85 25.69 3.01 -2.71
CA ALA A 85 25.92 2.62 -1.32
C ALA A 85 24.77 3.05 -0.38
N ASP A 86 24.00 4.07 -0.77
CA ASP A 86 22.74 4.46 -0.09
C ASP A 86 21.49 3.74 -0.60
N ALA A 87 21.55 2.98 -1.70
CA ALA A 87 20.39 2.23 -2.20
C ALA A 87 19.96 1.12 -1.25
N ALA A 88 20.84 0.53 -0.45
CA ALA A 88 20.43 -0.47 0.54
C ALA A 88 19.61 0.14 1.69
N THR A 89 19.65 1.46 1.88
CA THR A 89 18.83 2.16 2.87
C THR A 89 17.42 2.31 2.28
N PRO A 90 16.38 1.71 2.90
CA PRO A 90 15.01 1.96 2.48
C PRO A 90 14.75 3.46 2.54
N ARG A 91 14.38 4.07 1.41
CA ARG A 91 13.90 5.45 1.45
C ARG A 91 12.58 5.45 2.19
N ASP A 92 12.51 6.26 3.24
CA ASP A 92 11.27 6.57 3.94
C ASP A 92 10.21 7.01 2.91
N PRO A 93 9.09 6.26 2.77
CA PRO A 93 8.04 6.61 1.82
C PRO A 93 7.54 8.05 1.99
N ALA A 94 7.52 8.57 3.23
CA ALA A 94 7.11 9.96 3.49
C ALA A 94 8.03 10.97 2.79
N ARG A 95 9.33 10.69 2.70
CA ARG A 95 10.30 11.56 1.98
C ARG A 95 10.09 11.54 0.48
N LEU A 96 9.69 10.41 -0.09
CA LEU A 96 9.37 10.31 -1.53
C LEU A 96 8.13 11.14 -1.90
N VAL A 97 7.31 11.52 -0.93
CA VAL A 97 6.13 12.37 -1.11
C VAL A 97 6.45 13.85 -0.93
N GLU A 98 7.43 14.20 -0.10
CA GLU A 98 7.84 15.59 0.13
C GLU A 98 8.33 16.28 -1.14
N GLY A 99 9.18 15.61 -1.92
CA GLY A 99 9.69 16.12 -3.18
C GLY A 99 8.56 16.54 -4.15
N PRO A 100 7.64 15.63 -4.51
CA PRO A 100 6.52 15.95 -5.39
C PRO A 100 5.61 17.06 -4.86
N VAL A 101 5.33 17.09 -3.55
CA VAL A 101 4.56 18.18 -2.90
C VAL A 101 5.25 19.53 -3.14
N VAL A 102 6.54 19.63 -2.85
CA VAL A 102 7.32 20.86 -3.06
C VAL A 102 7.42 21.21 -4.55
N GLY A 103 7.57 20.21 -5.42
CA GLY A 103 7.59 20.38 -6.87
C GLY A 103 6.29 20.98 -7.40
N ILE A 104 5.14 20.44 -6.99
CA ILE A 104 3.81 20.94 -7.39
C ILE A 104 3.57 22.34 -6.80
N GLN A 105 3.88 22.58 -5.53
CA GLN A 105 3.79 23.92 -4.93
C GLN A 105 4.65 24.94 -5.70
N THR A 106 5.82 24.51 -6.17
CA THR A 106 6.68 25.34 -7.00
C THR A 106 6.03 25.65 -8.34
N LEU A 107 5.35 24.66 -8.97
CA LEU A 107 4.56 24.88 -10.19
C LEU A 107 3.42 25.88 -9.97
N VAL A 108 2.69 25.76 -8.86
CA VAL A 108 1.63 26.72 -8.48
C VAL A 108 2.21 28.12 -8.38
N GLY A 109 3.36 28.28 -7.70
CA GLY A 109 4.03 29.58 -7.57
C GLY A 109 4.60 30.15 -8.87
N LEU A 110 4.64 29.39 -9.97
CA LEU A 110 4.96 29.94 -11.29
C LEU A 110 3.78 30.73 -11.87
N ALA A 111 2.54 30.51 -11.41
CA ALA A 111 1.35 31.20 -11.95
C ALA A 111 1.45 32.72 -11.88
N ASP A 112 2.09 33.25 -10.84
CA ASP A 112 2.26 34.68 -10.62
C ASP A 112 3.38 35.30 -11.48
N ARG A 113 4.12 34.50 -12.27
CA ARG A 113 5.21 34.97 -13.11
C ARG A 113 4.76 35.18 -14.55
N HIS A 114 5.26 36.24 -15.19
CA HIS A 114 4.90 36.61 -16.57
C HIS A 114 5.25 35.52 -17.62
N ASP A 115 6.28 34.72 -17.37
CA ASP A 115 6.67 33.55 -18.17
C ASP A 115 5.95 32.26 -17.75
N GLY A 116 5.42 32.20 -16.53
CA GLY A 116 4.72 31.06 -15.97
C GLY A 116 3.34 30.81 -16.59
N ALA A 117 2.62 31.84 -17.01
CA ALA A 117 1.30 31.69 -17.64
C ALA A 117 1.36 30.82 -18.92
N THR A 118 2.39 30.98 -19.75
CA THR A 118 2.57 30.18 -20.98
C THR A 118 2.91 28.72 -20.65
N LEU A 119 3.73 28.49 -19.63
CA LEU A 119 4.08 27.15 -19.13
C LEU A 119 2.85 26.44 -18.56
N LEU A 120 2.06 27.14 -17.75
CA LEU A 120 0.81 26.62 -17.17
C LEU A 120 -0.27 26.37 -18.22
N ALA A 121 -0.39 27.20 -19.26
CA ALA A 121 -1.27 26.90 -20.39
C ALA A 121 -0.84 25.65 -21.15
N GLY A 122 0.48 25.42 -21.30
CA GLY A 122 1.02 24.17 -21.82
C GLY A 122 0.63 22.97 -20.97
N LEU A 123 0.85 23.07 -19.66
CA LEU A 123 0.46 22.06 -18.67
C LEU A 123 -1.03 21.77 -18.69
N GLY A 124 -1.90 22.78 -18.71
CA GLY A 124 -3.35 22.62 -18.74
C GLY A 124 -3.82 21.78 -19.93
N ARG A 125 -3.17 21.90 -21.09
CA ARG A 125 -3.47 21.07 -22.27
C ARG A 125 -3.01 19.62 -22.14
N ILE A 126 -1.89 19.38 -21.45
CA ILE A 126 -1.33 18.04 -21.23
C ILE A 126 -2.10 17.31 -20.15
N LEU A 127 -2.38 18.01 -19.06
CA LEU A 127 -2.92 17.46 -17.83
C LEU A 127 -4.44 17.53 -17.75
N GLY A 128 -5.09 18.48 -18.42
CA GLY A 128 -6.53 18.76 -18.24
C GLY A 128 -7.44 17.52 -18.37
N PRO A 129 -7.34 16.70 -19.42
CA PRO A 129 -8.18 15.51 -19.58
C PRO A 129 -7.91 14.40 -18.54
N ASP A 130 -6.66 14.28 -18.08
CA ASP A 130 -6.20 13.13 -17.29
C ASP A 130 -6.11 13.44 -15.78
N ILE A 131 -5.97 14.71 -15.39
CA ILE A 131 -6.00 15.12 -13.98
C ILE A 131 -7.38 14.90 -13.37
N ASP A 132 -8.46 15.20 -14.07
CA ASP A 132 -9.81 15.01 -13.51
C ASP A 132 -10.03 13.54 -13.14
N GLU A 133 -9.62 12.62 -14.01
CA GLU A 133 -9.66 11.18 -13.74
C GLU A 133 -8.68 10.80 -12.63
N GLY A 134 -7.49 11.38 -12.64
CA GLY A 134 -6.50 11.23 -11.58
C GLY A 134 -7.00 11.63 -10.19
N GLN A 135 -7.63 12.79 -10.08
CA GLN A 135 -8.23 13.31 -8.86
C GLN A 135 -9.39 12.47 -8.40
N LYS A 136 -10.23 11.96 -9.31
CA LYS A 136 -11.26 10.99 -8.95
C LYS A 136 -10.64 9.78 -8.25
N ARG A 137 -9.51 9.26 -8.74
CA ARG A 137 -8.82 8.12 -8.09
C ARG A 137 -8.27 8.47 -6.71
N PHE A 138 -7.67 9.65 -6.54
CA PHE A 138 -7.25 10.12 -5.20
C PHE A 138 -8.44 10.30 -4.24
N ARG A 139 -9.59 10.81 -4.73
CA ARG A 139 -10.82 10.93 -3.94
C ARG A 139 -11.37 9.56 -3.55
N LEU A 140 -11.37 8.58 -4.46
CA LEU A 140 -11.77 7.21 -4.16
C LEU A 140 -10.85 6.56 -3.14
N LEU A 141 -9.53 6.75 -3.27
CA LEU A 141 -8.55 6.28 -2.28
C LEU A 141 -8.85 6.86 -0.89
N LYS A 142 -9.08 8.18 -0.82
CA LYS A 142 -9.47 8.86 0.43
C LYS A 142 -10.73 8.25 1.04
N LYS A 143 -11.78 8.02 0.22
CA LYS A 143 -13.05 7.44 0.67
C LYS A 143 -12.87 6.06 1.29
N TYR A 144 -12.21 5.14 0.58
CA TYR A 144 -11.95 3.79 1.12
C TYR A 144 -11.09 3.83 2.37
N LYS A 145 -10.13 4.73 2.46
CA LYS A 145 -9.35 4.94 3.68
C LYS A 145 -10.24 5.34 4.86
N VAL A 146 -11.17 6.29 4.69
CA VAL A 146 -12.04 6.69 5.80
C VAL A 146 -12.90 5.52 6.27
N LEU A 147 -13.46 4.72 5.35
CA LEU A 147 -14.22 3.52 5.71
C LEU A 147 -13.36 2.50 6.49
N HIS A 148 -12.13 2.27 6.03
CA HIS A 148 -11.17 1.41 6.70
C HIS A 148 -10.84 1.89 8.11
N ASP A 149 -10.53 3.18 8.27
CA ASP A 149 -10.21 3.78 9.56
C ASP A 149 -11.39 3.65 10.54
N ILE A 150 -12.64 3.77 10.07
CA ILE A 150 -13.85 3.58 10.89
C ILE A 150 -13.94 2.14 11.43
N LEU A 151 -13.68 1.13 10.60
CA LEU A 151 -13.65 -0.27 11.05
C LEU A 151 -12.52 -0.53 12.04
N HIS A 152 -11.33 0.04 11.80
CA HIS A 152 -10.20 -0.03 12.73
C HIS A 152 -10.52 0.62 14.08
N PHE A 153 -11.13 1.81 14.08
CA PHE A 153 -11.55 2.47 15.31
C PHE A 153 -12.54 1.59 16.08
N LEU A 154 -13.55 1.02 15.40
CA LEU A 154 -14.48 0.10 16.04
C LEU A 154 -13.73 -1.06 16.70
N GLN A 155 -12.90 -1.78 15.92
CA GLN A 155 -12.20 -2.99 16.35
C GLN A 155 -11.28 -2.74 17.55
N PHE A 156 -10.40 -1.75 17.47
CA PHE A 156 -9.32 -1.58 18.44
C PHE A 156 -9.65 -0.60 19.57
N GLN A 157 -10.57 0.34 19.35
CA GLN A 157 -10.87 1.40 20.32
C GLN A 157 -12.19 1.21 21.05
N TYR A 158 -13.23 0.66 20.39
CA TYR A 158 -14.58 0.71 20.94
C TYR A 158 -15.16 -0.66 21.35
N LEU A 159 -14.81 -1.76 20.69
CA LEU A 159 -15.45 -3.06 20.96
C LEU A 159 -15.33 -3.51 22.42
N GLU A 160 -14.12 -3.56 22.98
CA GLU A 160 -13.93 -4.00 24.37
C GLU A 160 -14.52 -3.01 25.39
N PRO A 161 -14.29 -1.68 25.30
CA PRO A 161 -14.92 -0.73 26.21
C PRO A 161 -16.46 -0.74 26.17
N ILE A 162 -17.06 -0.92 24.99
CA ILE A 162 -18.52 -1.05 24.85
C ILE A 162 -18.99 -2.34 25.50
N ALA A 163 -18.35 -3.47 25.22
CA ALA A 163 -18.70 -4.76 25.81
C ALA A 163 -18.65 -4.71 27.36
N ASP A 164 -17.66 -4.03 27.92
CA ASP A 164 -17.52 -3.85 29.38
C ASP A 164 -18.51 -2.85 29.98
N ALA A 165 -18.88 -1.81 29.24
CA ALA A 165 -19.91 -0.87 29.66
C ALA A 165 -21.30 -1.53 29.64
N VAL A 166 -21.60 -2.34 28.60
CA VAL A 166 -22.85 -3.10 28.48
C VAL A 166 -23.06 -4.06 29.66
N LYS A 167 -22.00 -4.65 30.22
CA LYS A 167 -22.09 -5.54 31.39
C LYS A 167 -22.50 -4.81 32.68
N ARG A 168 -22.26 -3.49 32.78
CA ARG A 168 -22.31 -2.75 34.05
C ARG A 168 -23.32 -1.61 34.08
N PHE A 169 -23.78 -1.11 32.93
CA PHE A 169 -24.54 0.14 32.86
C PHE A 169 -25.85 0.14 33.66
N ARG A 170 -26.43 -1.03 33.95
CA ARG A 170 -27.68 -1.14 34.72
C ARG A 170 -27.50 -0.73 36.18
N ASP A 171 -26.33 -1.04 36.75
CA ASP A 171 -26.02 -0.80 38.16
C ASP A 171 -24.98 0.32 38.37
N ASP A 172 -24.34 0.77 37.29
CA ASP A 172 -23.29 1.79 37.31
C ASP A 172 -23.63 2.97 36.37
N ALA A 173 -23.99 4.11 36.98
CA ALA A 173 -24.29 5.35 36.27
C ALA A 173 -23.10 5.92 35.47
N THR A 174 -21.86 5.55 35.81
CA THR A 174 -20.67 5.90 35.02
C THR A 174 -20.58 5.04 33.78
N ALA A 175 -20.79 3.73 33.91
CA ALA A 175 -20.86 2.83 32.74
C ALA A 175 -22.01 3.20 31.80
N TYR A 176 -23.17 3.63 32.31
CA TYR A 176 -24.26 4.20 31.51
C TYR A 176 -23.81 5.40 30.68
N ARG A 177 -23.18 6.39 31.31
CA ARG A 177 -22.71 7.61 30.63
C ARG A 177 -21.61 7.31 29.60
N LEU A 178 -20.73 6.36 29.88
CA LEU A 178 -19.71 5.92 28.94
C LEU A 178 -20.34 5.23 27.72
N LEU A 179 -21.28 4.31 27.93
CA LEU A 179 -21.98 3.63 26.85
C LEU A 179 -22.76 4.63 25.96
N ASP A 180 -23.50 5.56 26.56
CA ASP A 180 -24.21 6.62 25.83
C ASP A 180 -23.24 7.49 25.00
N ARG A 181 -22.08 7.84 25.58
CA ARG A 181 -21.03 8.59 24.87
C ARG A 181 -20.49 7.81 23.69
N TYR A 182 -20.16 6.53 23.86
CA TYR A 182 -19.66 5.67 22.78
C TYR A 182 -20.67 5.53 21.65
N ILE A 183 -21.96 5.32 21.97
CA ILE A 183 -23.03 5.25 20.97
C ILE A 183 -23.09 6.54 20.15
N ARG A 184 -23.02 7.72 20.79
CA ARG A 184 -23.02 9.01 20.06
C ARG A 184 -21.81 9.15 19.15
N GLN A 185 -20.61 8.88 19.67
CA GLN A 185 -19.37 8.95 18.90
C GLN A 185 -19.38 8.01 17.70
N LEU A 186 -19.88 6.78 17.87
CA LEU A 186 -20.00 5.81 16.77
C LEU A 186 -21.10 6.18 15.77
N ARG A 187 -22.18 6.84 16.19
CA ARG A 187 -23.19 7.39 15.26
C ARG A 187 -22.61 8.47 14.35
N ASP A 188 -21.76 9.34 14.88
CA ASP A 188 -21.04 10.33 14.07
C ASP A 188 -20.18 9.61 13.02
N ARG A 189 -19.47 8.54 13.41
CA ARG A 189 -18.68 7.73 12.45
C ARG A 189 -19.55 6.99 11.43
N VAL A 190 -20.73 6.51 11.80
CA VAL A 190 -21.67 5.91 10.83
C VAL A 190 -22.15 6.96 9.82
N ALA A 191 -22.37 8.20 10.24
CA ALA A 191 -22.72 9.29 9.33
C ALA A 191 -21.55 9.61 8.37
N ASP A 192 -20.33 9.69 8.89
CA ASP A 192 -19.12 9.84 8.06
C ASP A 192 -19.01 8.68 7.05
N ALA A 193 -19.18 7.43 7.50
CA ALA A 193 -19.12 6.26 6.63
C ALA A 193 -20.14 6.34 5.48
N ARG A 194 -21.38 6.76 5.75
CA ARG A 194 -22.40 6.95 4.70
C ARG A 194 -21.99 8.02 3.70
N SER A 195 -21.47 9.15 4.19
CA SER A 195 -21.00 10.25 3.33
C SER A 195 -19.86 9.82 2.41
N GLU A 196 -18.92 9.02 2.93
CA GLU A 196 -17.77 8.56 2.15
C GLU A 196 -18.10 7.37 1.24
N ALA A 197 -19.10 6.56 1.60
CA ALA A 197 -19.61 5.48 0.76
C ALA A 197 -20.33 5.99 -0.50
N ASP A 198 -20.93 7.19 -0.43
CA ASP A 198 -21.64 7.79 -1.56
C ASP A 198 -20.74 7.92 -2.79
N GLY A 199 -21.21 7.44 -3.95
CA GLY A 199 -20.47 7.51 -5.20
C GLY A 199 -19.25 6.57 -5.29
N LEU A 200 -19.05 5.67 -4.32
CA LEU A 200 -18.10 4.57 -4.48
C LEU A 200 -18.63 3.54 -5.49
N PRO A 201 -17.76 2.91 -6.29
CA PRO A 201 -18.16 1.78 -7.13
C PRO A 201 -18.78 0.62 -6.35
N THR A 202 -18.40 0.46 -5.07
CA THR A 202 -18.90 -0.58 -4.16
C THR A 202 -19.97 -0.07 -3.19
N GLN A 203 -20.56 1.11 -3.42
CA GLN A 203 -21.50 1.77 -2.49
C GLN A 203 -22.54 0.81 -1.91
N PHE A 204 -23.16 -0.04 -2.74
CA PHE A 204 -24.15 -1.02 -2.29
C PHE A 204 -23.63 -1.97 -1.19
N LEU A 205 -22.39 -2.46 -1.33
CA LEU A 205 -21.75 -3.32 -0.33
C LEU A 205 -21.41 -2.53 0.93
N GLU A 206 -21.01 -1.27 0.78
CA GLU A 206 -20.68 -0.44 1.95
C GLU A 206 -21.94 -0.10 2.75
N GLU A 207 -23.05 0.22 2.07
CA GLU A 207 -24.32 0.53 2.70
C GLU A 207 -24.88 -0.64 3.54
N GLU A 208 -24.59 -1.90 3.19
CA GLU A 208 -25.04 -3.08 3.92
C GLU A 208 -24.42 -3.16 5.33
N TRP A 209 -23.10 -3.10 5.43
CA TRP A 209 -22.43 -3.17 6.73
C TRP A 209 -22.61 -1.88 7.52
N ILE A 210 -22.65 -0.71 6.86
CA ILE A 210 -22.95 0.57 7.51
C ILE A 210 -24.37 0.57 8.08
N GLY A 211 -25.34 -0.02 7.36
CA GLY A 211 -26.70 -0.23 7.83
C GLY A 211 -26.74 -1.13 9.06
N SER A 212 -26.04 -2.26 9.02
CA SER A 212 -25.90 -3.19 10.16
C SER A 212 -25.25 -2.51 11.37
N PHE A 213 -24.24 -1.67 11.13
CA PHE A 213 -23.60 -0.87 12.18
C PHE A 213 -24.58 0.12 12.82
N SER A 214 -25.29 0.89 12.01
CA SER A 214 -26.31 1.82 12.49
C SER A 214 -27.38 1.10 13.32
N GLY A 215 -27.89 -0.03 12.83
CA GLY A 215 -28.91 -0.83 13.51
C GLY A 215 -28.42 -1.34 14.88
N ALA A 216 -27.20 -1.84 14.95
CA ALA A 216 -26.62 -2.29 16.22
C ALA A 216 -26.50 -1.16 17.25
N LEU A 217 -26.18 0.07 16.82
CA LEU A 217 -26.13 1.24 17.71
C LEU A 217 -27.53 1.64 18.21
N ASP A 218 -28.55 1.51 17.37
CA ASP A 218 -29.94 1.75 17.75
C ASP A 218 -30.45 0.69 18.75
N ASP A 219 -30.08 -0.57 18.56
CA ASP A 219 -30.38 -1.66 19.48
C ASP A 219 -29.68 -1.48 20.84
N LEU A 220 -28.42 -1.03 20.85
CA LEU A 220 -27.73 -0.66 22.10
C LEU A 220 -28.45 0.47 22.82
N ALA A 221 -28.79 1.55 22.10
CA ALA A 221 -29.50 2.70 22.67
C ALA A 221 -30.90 2.32 23.17
N GLY A 222 -31.60 1.43 22.47
CA GLY A 222 -32.88 0.85 22.88
C GLY A 222 -32.74 -0.03 24.13
N GLY A 223 -31.70 -0.86 24.18
CA GLY A 223 -31.38 -1.75 25.30
C GLY A 223 -30.98 -1.04 26.60
N MET A 224 -30.57 0.24 26.51
CA MET A 224 -30.31 1.10 27.67
C MET A 224 -31.59 1.61 28.36
N LYS A 225 -32.76 1.50 27.71
CA LYS A 225 -34.03 1.97 28.29
C LYS A 225 -34.52 1.02 29.41
N PRO A 226 -35.23 1.54 30.43
CA PRO A 226 -35.83 0.71 31.47
C PRO A 226 -36.75 -0.37 30.88
N GLY A 227 -36.57 -1.62 31.32
CA GLY A 227 -37.41 -2.75 30.88
C GLY A 227 -37.04 -3.39 29.53
N ALA A 228 -35.95 -2.96 28.89
CA ALA A 228 -35.49 -3.56 27.64
C ALA A 228 -34.91 -4.97 27.84
N ALA A 229 -35.14 -5.84 26.85
CA ALA A 229 -34.66 -7.23 26.86
C ALA A 229 -33.14 -7.32 26.74
N GLU A 230 -32.50 -8.18 27.53
CA GLU A 230 -31.03 -8.36 27.47
C GLU A 230 -30.56 -9.01 26.17
N SER A 231 -31.42 -9.80 25.51
CA SER A 231 -31.12 -10.46 24.25
C SER A 231 -30.81 -9.47 23.11
N SER A 232 -31.40 -8.26 23.13
CA SER A 232 -31.11 -7.24 22.10
C SER A 232 -29.70 -6.66 22.25
N LEU A 233 -29.22 -6.47 23.48
CA LEU A 233 -27.85 -6.01 23.75
C LEU A 233 -26.81 -7.04 23.30
N GLY A 234 -27.07 -8.33 23.58
CA GLY A 234 -26.21 -9.42 23.13
C GLY A 234 -26.12 -9.50 21.60
N ALA A 235 -27.25 -9.39 20.90
CA ALA A 235 -27.31 -9.39 19.44
C ALA A 235 -26.60 -8.17 18.83
N ALA A 236 -26.78 -6.98 19.42
CA ALA A 236 -26.09 -5.76 18.99
C ALA A 236 -24.57 -5.88 19.13
N LEU A 237 -24.07 -6.39 20.27
CA LEU A 237 -22.65 -6.65 20.47
C LEU A 237 -22.09 -7.69 19.49
N ALA A 238 -22.84 -8.76 19.22
CA ALA A 238 -22.45 -9.77 18.24
C ALA A 238 -22.31 -9.16 16.83
N THR A 239 -23.24 -8.30 16.45
CA THR A 239 -23.21 -7.56 15.18
C THR A 239 -21.99 -6.63 15.12
N LEU A 240 -21.74 -5.83 16.17
CA LEU A 240 -20.56 -4.95 16.19
C LEU A 240 -19.25 -5.74 16.07
N ARG A 241 -19.17 -6.93 16.70
CA ARG A 241 -17.99 -7.81 16.62
C ARG A 241 -17.80 -8.45 15.25
N SER A 242 -18.83 -8.56 14.41
CA SER A 242 -18.69 -9.12 13.07
C SER A 242 -18.25 -8.07 12.04
N LEU A 243 -18.51 -6.78 12.27
CA LEU A 243 -18.18 -5.71 11.31
C LEU A 243 -16.70 -5.63 10.90
N PRO A 244 -15.70 -5.85 11.78
CA PRO A 244 -14.29 -5.88 11.37
C PRO A 244 -13.97 -6.89 10.26
N ALA A 245 -14.83 -7.90 10.04
CA ALA A 245 -14.68 -8.84 8.94
C ALA A 245 -14.81 -8.20 7.54
N GLU A 246 -15.36 -6.98 7.44
CA GLU A 246 -15.38 -6.18 6.22
C GLU A 246 -14.02 -5.53 5.89
N GLY A 247 -13.14 -5.40 6.89
CA GLY A 247 -11.84 -4.75 6.79
C GLY A 247 -11.00 -5.26 5.61
N PRO A 248 -10.78 -6.59 5.46
CA PRO A 248 -10.02 -7.14 4.34
C PRO A 248 -10.54 -6.74 2.95
N ARG A 249 -11.86 -6.62 2.77
CA ARG A 249 -12.47 -6.25 1.49
C ARG A 249 -12.24 -4.77 1.17
N ILE A 250 -12.47 -3.89 2.14
CA ILE A 250 -12.23 -2.45 2.00
C ILE A 250 -10.75 -2.19 1.75
N ASN A 251 -9.89 -2.92 2.46
CA ASN A 251 -8.45 -2.84 2.30
C ASN A 251 -7.99 -3.28 0.90
N SER A 252 -8.56 -4.36 0.33
CA SER A 252 -8.31 -4.70 -1.08
C SER A 252 -8.70 -3.55 -2.02
N ALA A 253 -9.85 -2.93 -1.80
CA ALA A 253 -10.30 -1.81 -2.62
C ALA A 253 -9.34 -0.62 -2.52
N LEU A 254 -8.86 -0.31 -1.31
CA LEU A 254 -7.84 0.71 -1.07
C LEU A 254 -6.54 0.38 -1.82
N ALA A 255 -6.01 -0.83 -1.69
CA ALA A 255 -4.80 -1.27 -2.38
C ALA A 255 -4.94 -1.18 -3.91
N VAL A 256 -6.09 -1.57 -4.46
CA VAL A 256 -6.39 -1.45 -5.89
C VAL A 256 -6.44 0.01 -6.33
N MET A 257 -7.11 0.90 -5.57
CA MET A 257 -7.15 2.33 -5.89
C MET A 257 -5.75 2.96 -5.84
N ALA A 258 -4.95 2.59 -4.84
CA ALA A 258 -3.57 3.06 -4.70
C ALA A 258 -2.71 2.64 -5.90
N GLY A 259 -2.85 1.40 -6.36
CA GLY A 259 -2.18 0.90 -7.57
C GLY A 259 -2.67 1.53 -8.88
N GLN A 260 -3.80 2.24 -8.88
CA GLN A 260 -4.36 2.91 -10.04
C GLN A 260 -4.08 4.42 -10.07
N LEU A 261 -3.36 4.98 -9.10
CA LEU A 261 -3.04 6.41 -9.10
C LEU A 261 -2.29 6.82 -10.39
N PRO A 262 -2.57 8.00 -10.97
CA PRO A 262 -2.03 8.46 -12.25
C PRO A 262 -0.59 8.98 -12.15
N LEU A 263 0.27 8.38 -11.32
CA LEU A 263 1.60 8.92 -11.01
C LEU A 263 2.50 9.04 -12.25
N SER A 264 2.33 8.14 -13.23
CA SER A 264 3.03 8.18 -14.51
C SER A 264 2.66 9.40 -15.37
N HIS A 265 1.39 9.80 -15.38
CA HIS A 265 0.93 10.99 -16.12
C HIS A 265 1.45 12.27 -15.46
N LEU A 266 1.41 12.33 -14.13
CA LEU A 266 1.99 13.43 -13.37
C LEU A 266 3.50 13.54 -13.61
N THR A 267 4.20 12.40 -13.62
CA THR A 267 5.64 12.31 -13.93
C THR A 267 5.94 12.89 -15.31
N GLU A 268 5.18 12.51 -16.33
CA GLU A 268 5.39 13.00 -17.69
C GLU A 268 5.14 14.51 -17.80
N ALA A 269 4.09 15.02 -17.16
CA ALA A 269 3.83 16.45 -17.14
C ALA A 269 4.93 17.25 -16.43
N MET A 270 5.39 16.79 -15.26
CA MET A 270 6.50 17.43 -14.54
C MET A 270 7.80 17.38 -15.36
N ARG A 271 8.05 16.30 -16.10
CA ARG A 271 9.20 16.16 -17.01
C ARG A 271 9.17 17.17 -18.15
N GLN A 272 8.02 17.40 -18.75
CA GLN A 272 7.87 18.40 -19.81
C GLN A 272 8.11 19.83 -19.29
N VAL A 273 7.67 20.13 -18.07
CA VAL A 273 7.95 21.43 -17.44
C VAL A 273 9.43 21.61 -17.14
N ASP A 274 10.09 20.62 -16.54
CA ASP A 274 11.55 20.69 -16.33
C ASP A 274 12.29 20.89 -17.67
N GLY A 275 11.87 20.19 -18.73
CA GLY A 275 12.41 20.40 -20.08
C GLY A 275 12.21 21.81 -20.61
N ALA A 276 11.00 22.37 -20.48
CA ALA A 276 10.68 23.73 -20.92
C ALA A 276 11.43 24.80 -20.12
N LEU A 277 11.53 24.64 -18.81
CA LEU A 277 12.31 25.53 -17.94
C LEU A 277 13.79 25.51 -18.31
N ARG A 278 14.36 24.34 -18.60
CA ARG A 278 15.76 24.23 -19.06
C ARG A 278 15.98 24.89 -20.42
N ALA A 279 15.03 24.77 -21.34
CA ALA A 279 15.13 25.40 -22.65
C ALA A 279 15.02 26.94 -22.57
N ALA A 280 14.26 27.46 -21.62
CA ALA A 280 14.13 28.89 -21.37
C ALA A 280 15.30 29.48 -20.56
N GLN A 281 16.09 28.65 -19.87
CA GLN A 281 17.25 29.07 -19.11
C GLN A 281 18.44 29.32 -20.05
N ASP A 282 18.72 30.60 -20.34
CA ASP A 282 19.96 31.07 -20.99
C ASP A 282 21.19 30.91 -20.07
N GLY A 283 21.41 29.70 -19.53
CA GLY A 283 22.53 29.37 -18.64
C GLY A 283 22.42 29.89 -17.21
N ARG A 284 21.31 30.54 -16.81
CA ARG A 284 21.05 30.94 -15.41
C ARG A 284 20.34 29.84 -14.65
N ALA A 285 20.84 29.51 -13.46
CA ALA A 285 20.17 28.58 -12.56
C ALA A 285 18.90 29.20 -12.00
N ASP A 286 17.73 28.60 -12.25
CA ASP A 286 16.48 28.90 -11.55
C ASP A 286 16.29 27.91 -10.39
N PRO A 287 16.22 28.37 -9.13
CA PRO A 287 15.90 27.52 -7.98
C PRO A 287 14.59 26.72 -8.15
N SER A 288 13.63 27.25 -8.91
CA SER A 288 12.34 26.61 -9.19
C SER A 288 12.51 25.35 -10.04
N ALA A 289 13.42 25.39 -11.02
CA ALA A 289 13.71 24.22 -11.86
C ALA A 289 14.39 23.10 -11.06
N THR A 290 15.25 23.43 -10.09
CA THR A 290 15.83 22.43 -9.19
C THR A 290 14.75 21.74 -8.36
N LYS A 291 13.85 22.50 -7.71
CA LYS A 291 12.77 21.94 -6.90
C LYS A 291 11.82 21.04 -7.71
N ILE A 292 11.45 21.46 -8.91
CA ILE A 292 10.60 20.66 -9.81
C ILE A 292 11.30 19.36 -10.21
N ARG A 293 12.61 19.42 -10.49
CA ARG A 293 13.41 18.25 -10.85
C ARG A 293 13.58 17.27 -9.70
N ASP A 294 13.80 17.77 -8.50
CA ASP A 294 13.88 16.95 -7.29
C ASP A 294 12.53 16.28 -7.03
N GLY A 295 11.43 17.02 -7.16
CA GLY A 295 10.08 16.45 -7.04
C GLY A 295 9.75 15.42 -8.12
N LEU A 296 10.15 15.67 -9.37
CA LEU A 296 10.04 14.70 -10.47
C LEU A 296 10.85 13.43 -10.18
N HIS A 297 12.08 13.59 -9.69
CA HIS A 297 12.94 12.46 -9.34
C HIS A 297 12.29 11.57 -8.29
N ASP A 298 11.77 12.16 -7.22
CA ASP A 298 11.13 11.43 -6.13
C ASP A 298 9.80 10.79 -6.57
N LEU A 299 9.03 11.46 -7.43
CA LEU A 299 7.81 10.88 -8.02
C LEU A 299 8.11 9.62 -8.85
N ILE A 300 9.20 9.63 -9.63
CA ILE A 300 9.67 8.47 -10.40
C ILE A 300 10.07 7.31 -9.49
N GLN A 301 10.60 7.58 -8.30
CA GLN A 301 10.92 6.53 -7.32
C GLN A 301 9.69 6.04 -6.54
N LEU A 302 8.70 6.91 -6.38
CA LEU A 302 7.49 6.62 -5.62
C LEU A 302 6.57 5.63 -6.35
N GLU A 303 6.38 5.79 -7.65
CA GLU A 303 5.53 4.90 -8.46
C GLU A 303 5.89 3.41 -8.29
N PRO A 304 7.15 2.97 -8.51
CA PRO A 304 7.50 1.56 -8.33
C PRO A 304 7.40 1.12 -6.87
N LYS A 305 7.69 1.99 -5.89
CA LYS A 305 7.56 1.65 -4.46
C LYS A 305 6.11 1.38 -4.09
N LEU A 306 5.19 2.24 -4.52
CA LEU A 306 3.75 2.06 -4.30
C LEU A 306 3.25 0.81 -5.03
N GLY A 307 3.62 0.63 -6.29
CA GLY A 307 3.27 -0.54 -7.08
C GLY A 307 3.75 -1.85 -6.44
N GLY A 308 4.98 -1.89 -5.94
CA GLY A 308 5.51 -3.04 -5.20
C GLY A 308 4.73 -3.32 -3.93
N LEU A 309 4.49 -2.29 -3.11
CA LEU A 309 3.77 -2.44 -1.85
C LEU A 309 2.33 -2.96 -2.04
N VAL A 310 1.62 -2.48 -3.06
CA VAL A 310 0.30 -2.99 -3.45
C VAL A 310 0.36 -4.46 -3.85
N ARG A 311 1.37 -4.87 -4.64
CA ARG A 311 1.53 -6.27 -5.07
C ARG A 311 1.89 -7.20 -3.91
N GLU A 312 2.80 -6.78 -3.04
CA GLU A 312 3.16 -7.51 -1.82
C GLU A 312 1.97 -7.62 -0.87
N HIS A 313 1.17 -6.57 -0.74
CA HIS A 313 -0.08 -6.60 0.05
C HIS A 313 -1.09 -7.63 -0.47
N LEU A 314 -1.39 -7.61 -1.77
CA LEU A 314 -2.31 -8.57 -2.38
C LEU A 314 -1.81 -10.03 -2.25
N GLU A 315 -0.49 -10.20 -2.28
CA GLU A 315 0.17 -11.49 -2.03
C GLU A 315 -0.06 -11.96 -0.59
N TRP A 316 0.22 -11.11 0.40
CA TRP A 316 -0.01 -11.40 1.81
C TRP A 316 -1.48 -11.62 2.15
N GLN A 317 -2.40 -10.87 1.53
CA GLN A 317 -3.83 -11.07 1.72
C GLN A 317 -4.27 -12.46 1.23
N TRP A 318 -3.72 -12.91 0.10
CA TRP A 318 -3.99 -14.26 -0.37
C TRP A 318 -3.42 -15.30 0.60
N LEU A 319 -2.20 -15.10 1.09
CA LEU A 319 -1.54 -16.00 2.03
C LEU A 319 -2.31 -16.09 3.35
N ASP A 320 -2.69 -14.95 3.94
CA ASP A 320 -3.46 -14.88 5.19
C ASP A 320 -4.80 -15.63 5.07
N LYS A 321 -5.51 -15.47 3.95
CA LYS A 321 -6.74 -16.22 3.68
C LYS A 321 -6.52 -17.73 3.65
N GLU A 322 -5.49 -18.19 2.96
CA GLU A 322 -5.23 -19.63 2.81
C GLU A 322 -4.68 -20.24 4.11
N ILE A 323 -3.85 -19.52 4.85
CA ILE A 323 -3.32 -19.94 6.15
C ILE A 323 -4.43 -19.94 7.20
N GLY A 324 -5.25 -18.88 7.26
CA GLY A 324 -6.36 -18.75 8.20
C GLY A 324 -7.47 -19.77 7.99
N ALA A 325 -7.64 -20.33 6.79
CA ALA A 325 -8.51 -21.49 6.58
C ALA A 325 -8.07 -22.72 7.43
N GLY A 326 -6.79 -22.78 7.77
CA GLY A 326 -6.23 -23.78 8.69
C GLY A 326 -6.66 -23.61 10.15
N ASP A 327 -7.18 -22.45 10.55
CA ASP A 327 -7.67 -22.23 11.92
C ASP A 327 -8.95 -23.03 12.19
N LEU A 328 -9.72 -23.32 11.14
CA LEU A 328 -10.97 -24.10 11.21
C LEU A 328 -10.77 -25.58 10.87
N THR A 329 -9.59 -25.95 10.38
CA THR A 329 -9.30 -27.31 9.88
C THR A 329 -8.41 -28.05 10.86
N GLN A 330 -8.84 -29.23 11.30
CA GLN A 330 -7.98 -30.11 12.10
C GLN A 330 -7.06 -30.92 11.19
N GLY A 331 -5.80 -31.05 11.57
CA GLY A 331 -4.80 -31.82 10.84
C GLY A 331 -3.53 -32.00 11.67
N ALA A 332 -2.85 -33.13 11.47
CA ALA A 332 -1.56 -33.43 12.07
C ALA A 332 -0.39 -32.97 11.18
N THR A 333 -0.68 -32.54 9.95
CA THR A 333 0.31 -32.01 9.00
C THR A 333 -0.15 -30.71 8.36
N ALA A 334 0.80 -29.95 7.80
CA ALA A 334 0.51 -28.69 7.14
C ALA A 334 -0.41 -28.86 5.92
N ALA A 335 -0.26 -29.95 5.17
CA ALA A 335 -1.10 -30.26 4.01
C ALA A 335 -2.53 -30.66 4.40
N GLU A 336 -2.72 -31.30 5.55
CA GLU A 336 -4.06 -31.61 6.09
C GLU A 336 -4.77 -30.35 6.58
N ARG A 337 -4.02 -29.45 7.25
CA ARG A 337 -4.57 -28.21 7.82
C ARG A 337 -4.81 -27.13 6.77
N VAL A 338 -3.91 -27.01 5.78
CA VAL A 338 -3.98 -26.03 4.69
C VAL A 338 -4.03 -26.79 3.36
N PRO A 339 -5.21 -26.95 2.73
CA PRO A 339 -5.38 -27.77 1.52
C PRO A 339 -4.48 -27.39 0.35
N ARG A 340 -4.02 -26.14 0.28
CA ARG A 340 -3.10 -25.63 -0.75
C ARG A 340 -1.68 -25.39 -0.24
N TRP A 341 -1.25 -26.14 0.79
CA TRP A 341 0.02 -25.91 1.48
C TRP A 341 1.22 -25.78 0.56
N ALA A 342 1.39 -26.68 -0.42
CA ALA A 342 2.52 -26.60 -1.36
C ALA A 342 2.60 -25.24 -2.07
N ARG A 343 1.47 -24.68 -2.48
CA ARG A 343 1.41 -23.36 -3.13
C ARG A 343 1.66 -22.22 -2.13
N VAL A 344 1.13 -22.32 -0.92
CA VAL A 344 1.37 -21.35 0.17
C VAL A 344 2.85 -21.29 0.50
N ARG A 345 3.47 -22.45 0.71
CA ARG A 345 4.90 -22.61 0.95
C ARG A 345 5.76 -21.98 -0.15
N ASP A 346 5.50 -22.32 -1.40
CA ASP A 346 6.32 -21.86 -2.52
C ASP A 346 6.23 -20.32 -2.67
N ARG A 347 5.06 -19.73 -2.41
CA ARG A 347 4.86 -18.28 -2.43
C ARG A 347 5.52 -17.57 -1.24
N LEU A 348 5.42 -18.13 -0.03
CA LEU A 348 6.14 -17.63 1.14
C LEU A 348 7.65 -17.65 0.93
N ARG A 349 8.20 -18.77 0.43
CA ARG A 349 9.64 -18.88 0.14
C ARG A 349 10.08 -17.83 -0.88
N ALA A 350 9.29 -17.59 -1.93
CA ALA A 350 9.57 -16.54 -2.90
C ALA A 350 9.63 -15.15 -2.25
N LEU A 351 8.67 -14.81 -1.38
CA LEU A 351 8.71 -13.55 -0.63
C LEU A 351 9.94 -13.46 0.29
N CYS A 352 10.25 -14.54 0.99
CA CYS A 352 11.44 -14.62 1.84
C CYS A 352 12.73 -14.47 1.02
N ASP A 353 12.78 -14.97 -0.23
CA ASP A 353 13.95 -14.89 -1.13
C ASP A 353 14.21 -13.46 -1.62
N LEU A 354 13.18 -12.60 -1.61
CA LEU A 354 13.27 -11.18 -1.95
C LEU A 354 13.68 -10.30 -0.77
N SER A 355 13.62 -10.82 0.45
CA SER A 355 13.93 -10.07 1.66
C SER A 355 14.76 -10.91 2.64
N PRO A 356 15.92 -11.44 2.22
CA PRO A 356 16.70 -12.40 3.02
C PRO A 356 17.37 -11.79 4.26
N GLN A 357 17.46 -10.46 4.34
CA GLN A 357 18.04 -9.75 5.50
C GLN A 357 17.01 -9.40 6.57
N GLU A 358 15.72 -9.57 6.27
CA GLU A 358 14.66 -9.26 7.20
C GLU A 358 14.48 -10.38 8.22
N GLY A 359 14.32 -10.04 9.51
CA GLY A 359 14.18 -11.02 10.59
C GLY A 359 13.00 -11.98 10.36
N TRP A 360 11.86 -11.44 9.92
CA TRP A 360 10.66 -12.22 9.63
C TRP A 360 10.90 -13.28 8.54
N SER A 361 11.80 -13.03 7.58
CA SER A 361 12.07 -13.94 6.46
C SER A 361 12.76 -15.21 6.95
N GLY A 362 13.77 -15.08 7.80
CA GLY A 362 14.47 -16.22 8.40
C GLY A 362 13.57 -17.03 9.33
N GLU A 363 12.73 -16.35 10.11
CA GLU A 363 11.77 -16.98 11.01
C GLU A 363 10.71 -17.79 10.25
N ILE A 364 10.08 -17.18 9.23
CA ILE A 364 9.08 -17.87 8.40
C ILE A 364 9.68 -19.09 7.71
N ARG A 365 10.91 -19.01 7.17
CA ARG A 365 11.57 -20.18 6.56
C ARG A 365 11.73 -21.33 7.56
N THR A 366 12.23 -21.01 8.75
CA THR A 366 12.45 -22.00 9.81
C THR A 366 11.13 -22.68 10.18
N LEU A 367 10.05 -21.91 10.33
CA LEU A 367 8.72 -22.43 10.64
C LEU A 367 8.14 -23.26 9.50
N VAL A 368 8.28 -22.81 8.26
CA VAL A 368 7.87 -23.56 7.06
C VAL A 368 8.61 -24.90 6.96
N ASP A 369 9.92 -24.93 7.19
CA ASP A 369 10.71 -26.15 7.16
C ASP A 369 10.34 -27.11 8.30
N ALA A 370 10.03 -26.58 9.49
CA ALA A 370 9.51 -27.35 10.61
C ALA A 370 8.13 -27.95 10.32
N LEU A 371 7.25 -27.22 9.63
CA LEU A 371 5.92 -27.68 9.22
C LEU A 371 5.96 -28.72 8.08
N ASP A 372 6.98 -28.69 7.23
CA ASP A 372 7.22 -29.65 6.16
C ASP A 372 7.91 -30.94 6.64
N ALA A 373 8.53 -30.93 7.82
CA ALA A 373 9.23 -32.09 8.35
C ALA A 373 8.26 -33.28 8.54
N PRO A 374 8.66 -34.52 8.19
CA PRO A 374 7.82 -35.69 8.41
C PRO A 374 7.44 -35.80 9.88
N ALA A 375 6.15 -35.95 10.17
CA ALA A 375 5.64 -36.24 11.51
C ALA A 375 6.05 -37.66 11.92
N ALA A 376 7.33 -37.89 12.22
CA ALA A 376 7.84 -39.17 12.67
C ALA A 376 7.43 -39.40 14.13
N GLY A 377 6.14 -39.68 14.37
CA GLY A 377 5.59 -39.94 15.70
C GLY A 377 5.52 -38.72 16.62
N GLY A 378 5.55 -37.50 16.06
CA GLY A 378 5.44 -36.25 16.82
C GLY A 378 4.06 -36.07 17.46
N ASP A 379 4.03 -35.44 18.63
CA ASP A 379 2.80 -35.08 19.33
C ASP A 379 1.97 -34.11 18.45
N PRO A 380 0.69 -34.40 18.14
CA PRO A 380 -0.19 -33.46 17.45
C PRO A 380 -0.23 -32.07 18.10
N ALA A 381 0.00 -31.97 19.42
CA ALA A 381 0.09 -30.70 20.12
C ALA A 381 1.38 -29.91 19.76
N ASP A 382 2.49 -30.58 19.44
CA ASP A 382 3.70 -29.90 18.93
C ASP A 382 3.44 -29.27 17.56
N PHE A 383 2.81 -30.03 16.64
CA PHE A 383 2.43 -29.49 15.34
C PHE A 383 1.48 -28.30 15.49
N ALA A 384 0.45 -28.43 16.34
CA ALA A 384 -0.50 -27.34 16.59
C ALA A 384 0.17 -26.08 17.14
N ARG A 385 1.14 -26.22 18.06
CA ARG A 385 1.94 -25.09 18.56
C ARG A 385 2.76 -24.44 17.45
N SER A 386 3.50 -25.24 16.68
CA SER A 386 4.32 -24.73 15.57
C SER A 386 3.48 -24.01 14.51
N PHE A 387 2.30 -24.56 14.18
CA PHE A 387 1.38 -23.93 13.24
C PHE A 387 0.84 -22.61 13.79
N ASN A 388 0.49 -22.53 15.07
CA ASN A 388 0.00 -21.29 15.67
C ASN A 388 1.11 -20.21 15.71
N THR A 389 2.35 -20.56 16.04
CA THR A 389 3.49 -19.64 15.92
C THR A 389 3.66 -19.15 14.47
N PHE A 390 3.58 -20.06 13.50
CA PHE A 390 3.60 -19.71 12.08
C PHE A 390 2.46 -18.78 11.67
N ARG A 391 1.24 -19.03 12.16
CA ARG A 391 0.08 -18.16 11.96
C ARG A 391 0.35 -16.77 12.52
N ASP A 392 0.85 -16.66 13.75
CA ASP A 392 1.10 -15.38 14.40
C ASP A 392 2.12 -14.54 13.62
N VAL A 393 3.28 -15.13 13.27
CA VAL A 393 4.35 -14.43 12.52
C VAL A 393 3.88 -13.99 11.13
N THR A 394 3.12 -14.83 10.42
CA THR A 394 2.58 -14.46 9.10
C THR A 394 1.50 -13.38 9.19
N THR A 395 0.68 -13.40 10.24
CA THR A 395 -0.31 -12.35 10.53
C THR A 395 0.37 -11.02 10.81
N GLU A 396 1.38 -11.03 11.68
CA GLU A 396 2.13 -9.84 12.05
C GLU A 396 2.83 -9.23 10.83
N ARG A 397 3.41 -10.05 9.97
CA ARG A 397 4.01 -9.56 8.73
C ARG A 397 2.97 -8.96 7.77
N PHE A 398 1.81 -9.60 7.60
CA PHE A 398 0.74 -9.02 6.80
C PHE A 398 0.29 -7.66 7.36
N PHE A 399 0.09 -7.58 8.68
CA PHE A 399 -0.25 -6.34 9.37
C PHE A 399 0.81 -5.24 9.16
N SER A 400 2.09 -5.58 9.18
CA SER A 400 3.17 -4.62 8.88
C SER A 400 3.08 -4.07 7.45
N ILE A 401 2.83 -4.94 6.46
CA ILE A 401 2.67 -4.50 5.05
C ILE A 401 1.43 -3.63 4.89
N ASP A 402 0.36 -3.99 5.58
CA ASP A 402 -0.88 -3.23 5.60
C ASP A 402 -0.67 -1.82 6.17
N ASP A 403 0.01 -1.73 7.32
CA ASP A 403 0.33 -0.45 7.94
C ASP A 403 1.27 0.40 7.08
N GLU A 404 2.24 -0.20 6.40
CA GLU A 404 3.09 0.49 5.42
C GLU A 404 2.25 1.07 4.26
N LEU A 405 1.33 0.27 3.68
CA LEU A 405 0.49 0.71 2.57
C LEU A 405 -0.49 1.81 3.00
N ARG A 406 -1.05 1.67 4.19
CA ARG A 406 -1.91 2.67 4.82
C ARG A 406 -1.15 3.99 4.99
N LYS A 407 0.02 3.99 5.63
CA LYS A 407 0.85 5.19 5.81
C LYS A 407 1.20 5.86 4.50
N LEU A 408 1.61 5.09 3.49
CA LEU A 408 1.91 5.64 2.18
C LEU A 408 0.66 6.24 1.51
N SER A 409 -0.50 5.59 1.64
CA SER A 409 -1.76 6.13 1.15
C SER A 409 -2.14 7.43 1.84
N ASP A 410 -1.87 7.56 3.14
CA ASP A 410 -2.08 8.79 3.93
C ASP A 410 -1.20 9.92 3.38
N ASP A 411 0.09 9.64 3.18
CA ASP A 411 1.01 10.61 2.59
C ASP A 411 0.59 10.99 1.17
N MET A 412 0.03 10.05 0.40
CA MET A 412 -0.41 10.32 -0.97
C MET A 412 -1.55 11.32 -1.09
N LEU A 413 -2.35 11.49 -0.05
CA LEU A 413 -3.36 12.54 -0.02
C LEU A 413 -2.75 13.95 0.05
N ARG A 414 -1.48 14.08 0.43
CA ARG A 414 -0.76 15.37 0.38
C ARG A 414 -0.49 15.79 -1.06
N ILE A 415 -0.10 14.87 -1.95
CA ILE A 415 0.02 15.18 -3.39
C ILE A 415 -1.34 15.59 -3.95
N ALA A 416 -2.41 14.86 -3.60
CA ALA A 416 -3.76 15.18 -4.07
C ALA A 416 -4.18 16.62 -3.73
N ALA A 417 -3.92 17.07 -2.51
CA ALA A 417 -4.23 18.44 -2.08
C ALA A 417 -3.47 19.51 -2.88
N GLU A 418 -2.20 19.26 -3.19
CA GLU A 418 -1.41 20.18 -4.04
C GLU A 418 -1.88 20.15 -5.50
N LEU A 419 -2.33 19.00 -6.00
CA LEU A 419 -2.93 18.91 -7.34
C LEU A 419 -4.27 19.66 -7.43
N ASP A 420 -5.09 19.63 -6.38
CA ASP A 420 -6.31 20.44 -6.29
C ASP A 420 -5.96 21.93 -6.42
N THR A 421 -4.91 22.38 -5.70
CA THR A 421 -4.43 23.77 -5.77
C THR A 421 -3.87 24.11 -7.16
N LEU A 422 -3.13 23.20 -7.79
CA LEU A 422 -2.62 23.38 -9.15
C LEU A 422 -3.75 23.54 -10.17
N LEU A 423 -4.82 22.76 -10.06
CA LEU A 423 -5.98 22.88 -10.96
C LEU A 423 -6.67 24.24 -10.86
N GLU A 424 -6.68 24.88 -9.70
CA GLU A 424 -7.30 26.20 -9.52
C GLU A 424 -6.56 27.30 -10.29
N VAL A 425 -5.25 27.14 -10.48
CA VAL A 425 -4.41 28.12 -11.20
C VAL A 425 -4.17 27.77 -12.67
N LEU A 426 -4.49 26.55 -13.10
CA LEU A 426 -4.38 26.15 -14.49
C LEU A 426 -5.47 26.84 -15.34
N PRO A 427 -5.11 27.42 -16.50
CA PRO A 427 -6.10 27.95 -17.43
C PRO A 427 -7.05 26.83 -17.86
N ARG A 428 -8.35 27.00 -17.64
CA ARG A 428 -9.36 26.11 -18.21
C ARG A 428 -9.57 26.53 -19.67
N ASP A 429 -9.34 25.60 -20.60
CA ASP A 429 -9.80 25.80 -21.97
C ASP A 429 -11.33 25.81 -21.93
N ASP A 430 -11.94 27.00 -21.99
CA ASP A 430 -13.35 27.16 -22.34
C ASP A 430 -13.52 26.62 -23.76
N ARG A 431 -13.85 25.33 -23.88
CA ARG A 431 -14.23 24.70 -25.15
C ARG A 431 -15.71 24.89 -25.44
#